data_AF-A0A7C7J8Q4-F1
#
_entry.id   AF-A0A7C7J8Q4-F1
#
_cell.length_a   1.000
_cell.length_b   1.000
_cell.length_c   1.000
_cell.angle_alpha   90.00
_cell.angle_beta   90.00
_cell.angle_gamma   90.00
#
_symmetry.space_group_name_H-M   'P 1'
#
loop_
_entity.id
_entity.type
_entity.pdbx_description
1 polymer ?
#
loop_
_entity_poly.entity_id
_entity_poly.type
_entity_poly.pdbx_seq_one_letter_code
_entity_poly.pdbx_strand_id
1 'polypeptide(L)'
;MWEQHPPQEIINIAFDYCESLTRREAGNFYHSFKYLPDEQRRAMCAVYSFCRRADDIADGDWKDVFQGSLGPDDPEAIAYRSEFEQLSDRPAVIDEDAYKTKLAQLFFFRKKLSTCYNGLTSTDPVFLALKDTVQTYQIPQEYFGDLISGMEDDLFNNRYRTFDELYLYCYRVASVVGLMCLALYG
;
A
#
# COMPACT_ATOMS: atom_id res chain seq x y z
N MET A 1 17.25 -12.33 10.45
CA MET A 1 16.46 -13.02 9.41
C MET A 1 15.77 -14.19 10.08
N TRP A 2 14.45 -14.19 10.22
CA TRP A 2 13.72 -15.38 10.69
C TRP A 2 13.43 -16.28 9.51
N GLU A 3 13.66 -17.58 9.69
CA GLU A 3 13.84 -18.45 8.53
C GLU A 3 12.55 -18.87 7.86
N GLN A 4 11.38 -18.93 8.51
CA GLN A 4 10.12 -19.21 7.77
C GLN A 4 8.86 -18.54 8.33
N HIS A 5 8.70 -18.40 9.66
CA HIS A 5 7.56 -17.70 10.24
C HIS A 5 8.01 -16.84 11.43
N PRO A 6 7.63 -15.55 11.47
CA PRO A 6 7.86 -14.70 12.63
C PRO A 6 7.16 -15.29 13.87
N PRO A 7 7.76 -15.20 15.08
CA PRO A 7 7.08 -15.56 16.32
C PRO A 7 5.73 -14.82 16.46
N GLN A 8 4.72 -15.51 17.00
CA GLN A 8 3.36 -14.96 17.14
C GLN A 8 3.33 -13.63 17.92
N GLU A 9 4.21 -13.48 18.91
CA GLU A 9 4.35 -12.26 19.70
C GLU A 9 4.67 -11.05 18.82
N ILE A 10 5.48 -11.24 17.78
CA ILE A 10 5.90 -10.17 16.87
C ILE A 10 4.79 -9.83 15.88
N ILE A 11 4.05 -10.85 15.41
CA ILE A 11 2.82 -10.64 14.64
C ILE A 11 1.82 -9.82 15.47
N ASN A 12 1.69 -10.12 16.76
CA ASN A 12 0.79 -9.37 17.65
C ASN A 12 1.22 -7.91 17.80
N ILE A 13 2.51 -7.65 18.04
CA ILE A 13 3.05 -6.29 18.09
C ILE A 13 2.81 -5.54 16.78
N ALA A 14 2.93 -6.20 15.63
CA ALA A 14 2.64 -5.61 14.33
C ALA A 14 1.16 -5.22 14.17
N PHE A 15 0.23 -6.05 14.63
CA PHE A 15 -1.19 -5.69 14.66
C PHE A 15 -1.47 -4.53 15.64
N ASP A 16 -0.83 -4.51 16.81
CA ASP A 16 -0.99 -3.42 17.79
C ASP A 16 -0.48 -2.08 17.23
N TYR A 17 0.60 -2.13 16.44
CA TYR A 17 1.08 -0.98 15.69
C TYR A 17 0.03 -0.50 14.67
N CYS A 18 -0.52 -1.41 13.86
CA CYS A 18 -1.55 -1.08 12.87
C CYS A 18 -2.81 -0.50 13.52
N GLU A 19 -3.23 -1.05 14.66
CA GLU A 19 -4.36 -0.53 15.43
C GLU A 19 -4.08 0.88 15.96
N SER A 20 -2.88 1.12 16.49
CA SER A 20 -2.47 2.43 17.01
C SER A 20 -2.42 3.49 15.90
N LEU A 21 -1.88 3.12 14.73
CA LEU A 21 -1.86 3.97 13.54
C LEU A 21 -3.28 4.28 13.09
N THR A 22 -4.12 3.25 12.94
CA THR A 22 -5.52 3.41 12.51
C THR A 22 -6.29 4.31 13.49
N ARG A 23 -6.14 4.13 14.81
CA ARG A 23 -6.80 4.99 15.81
C ARG A 23 -6.41 6.46 15.68
N ARG A 24 -5.16 6.75 15.31
CA ARG A 24 -4.66 8.12 15.16
C ARG A 24 -5.13 8.77 13.86
N GLU A 25 -5.07 8.03 12.76
CA GLU A 25 -5.30 8.57 11.41
C GLU A 25 -6.76 8.45 10.95
N ALA A 26 -7.47 7.39 11.36
CA ALA A 26 -8.79 7.06 10.82
C ALA A 26 -9.95 7.85 11.45
N GLY A 27 -9.68 8.85 12.31
CA GLY A 27 -10.68 9.75 12.91
C GLY A 27 -12.02 9.06 13.23
N ASN A 28 -13.09 9.50 12.55
CA ASN A 28 -14.43 8.93 12.71
C ASN A 28 -14.62 7.54 12.09
N PHE A 29 -13.79 7.17 11.10
CA PHE A 29 -13.85 5.88 10.40
C PHE A 29 -13.47 4.71 11.31
N TYR A 30 -12.60 4.94 12.30
CA TYR A 30 -12.24 3.92 13.30
C TYR A 30 -13.47 3.39 14.07
N HIS A 31 -14.50 4.23 14.28
CA HIS A 31 -15.72 3.80 14.95
C HIS A 31 -16.50 2.74 14.16
N SER A 32 -16.36 2.72 12.84
CA SER A 32 -16.97 1.70 11.98
C SER A 32 -16.37 0.31 12.25
N PHE A 33 -15.10 0.23 12.65
CA PHE A 33 -14.41 -1.03 12.92
C PHE A 33 -14.67 -1.58 14.31
N LYS A 34 -15.09 -0.72 15.26
CA LYS A 34 -15.27 -1.08 16.68
C LYS A 34 -16.24 -2.23 16.91
N TYR A 35 -17.18 -2.44 16.01
CA TYR A 35 -18.22 -3.47 16.13
C TYR A 35 -17.87 -4.81 15.46
N LEU A 36 -16.73 -4.87 14.76
CA LEU A 36 -16.22 -6.12 14.20
C LEU A 36 -15.70 -7.03 15.33
N PRO A 37 -15.79 -8.36 15.18
CA PRO A 37 -15.11 -9.27 16.09
C PRO A 37 -13.59 -9.03 16.03
N ASP A 38 -12.89 -9.40 17.10
CA ASP A 38 -11.52 -8.94 17.35
C ASP A 38 -10.54 -9.29 16.22
N GLU A 39 -10.68 -10.48 15.61
CA GLU A 39 -9.82 -10.89 14.49
C GLU A 39 -10.07 -10.05 13.23
N GLN A 40 -11.33 -9.87 12.82
CA GLN A 40 -11.67 -9.03 11.66
C GLN A 40 -11.28 -7.57 11.89
N ARG A 41 -11.43 -7.08 13.13
CA ARG A 41 -11.04 -5.71 13.49
C ARG A 41 -9.53 -5.51 13.34
N ARG A 42 -8.71 -6.45 13.82
CA ARG A 42 -7.24 -6.40 13.68
C ARG A 42 -6.81 -6.49 12.21
N ALA A 43 -7.42 -7.40 11.46
CA ALA A 43 -7.20 -7.52 10.01
C ALA A 43 -7.56 -6.22 9.26
N MET A 44 -8.69 -5.60 9.60
CA MET A 44 -9.11 -4.33 9.03
C MET A 44 -8.14 -3.19 9.37
N CYS A 45 -7.60 -3.15 10.58
CA CYS A 45 -6.56 -2.18 10.95
C CYS A 45 -5.28 -2.37 10.12
N ALA A 46 -4.90 -3.62 9.80
CA ALA A 46 -3.74 -3.89 8.94
C ALA A 46 -3.98 -3.43 7.50
N VAL A 47 -5.15 -3.73 6.92
CA VAL A 47 -5.53 -3.27 5.57
C VAL A 47 -5.60 -1.73 5.52
N TYR A 48 -6.23 -1.10 6.51
CA TYR A 48 -6.27 0.36 6.61
C TYR A 48 -4.87 0.96 6.71
N SER A 49 -4.00 0.41 7.55
CA SER A 49 -2.62 0.88 7.72
C SER A 49 -1.83 0.83 6.41
N PHE A 50 -2.02 -0.23 5.61
CA PHE A 50 -1.45 -0.31 4.27
C PHE A 50 -1.98 0.80 3.36
N CYS A 51 -3.31 0.98 3.30
CA CYS A 51 -3.93 2.01 2.45
C CYS A 51 -3.43 3.40 2.82
N ARG A 52 -3.42 3.72 4.12
CA ARG A 52 -2.96 5.02 4.63
C ARG A 52 -1.50 5.27 4.29
N ARG A 53 -0.64 4.26 4.39
CA ARG A 53 0.77 4.37 4.02
C ARG A 53 0.96 4.68 2.53
N ALA A 54 0.16 4.05 1.66
CA ALA A 54 0.22 4.27 0.23
C ALA A 54 -0.18 5.72 -0.13
N ASP A 55 -1.26 6.20 0.49
CA ASP A 55 -1.78 7.57 0.39
C ASP A 55 -0.74 8.60 0.88
N ASP A 56 -0.16 8.40 2.07
CA ASP A 56 0.87 9.30 2.62
C ASP A 56 2.13 9.37 1.73
N ILE A 57 2.48 8.29 1.02
CA ILE A 57 3.59 8.30 0.04
C ILE A 57 3.22 9.16 -1.18
N ALA A 58 2.00 9.01 -1.70
CA ALA A 58 1.50 9.78 -2.84
C ALA A 58 1.43 11.27 -2.52
N ASP A 59 0.97 11.63 -1.32
CA ASP A 59 0.92 13.01 -0.84
C ASP A 59 2.33 13.56 -0.56
N GLY A 60 3.26 12.70 -0.15
CA GLY A 60 4.64 13.07 0.20
C GLY A 60 4.85 13.30 1.70
N ASP A 61 3.85 12.98 2.51
CA ASP A 61 3.86 13.07 3.98
C ASP A 61 4.63 11.90 4.63
N TRP A 62 4.85 10.81 3.88
CA TRP A 62 5.64 9.67 4.32
C TRP A 62 6.85 9.39 3.40
N LYS A 63 8.00 9.13 4.02
CA LYS A 63 9.20 8.60 3.37
C LYS A 63 9.67 7.38 4.12
N ASP A 64 9.72 6.25 3.43
CA ASP A 64 10.23 5.00 3.93
C ASP A 64 11.72 4.84 3.59
N VAL A 65 12.44 4.12 4.45
CA VAL A 65 13.86 3.82 4.26
C VAL A 65 13.98 2.36 3.86
N PHE A 66 14.25 2.12 2.58
CA PHE A 66 14.47 0.78 2.06
C PHE A 66 15.95 0.41 2.20
N GLN A 67 16.24 -0.47 3.16
CA GLN A 67 17.60 -0.92 3.44
C GLN A 67 18.26 -1.50 2.19
N GLY A 68 19.43 -0.97 1.83
CA GLY A 68 20.18 -1.40 0.64
C GLY A 68 19.75 -0.76 -0.67
N SER A 69 18.69 0.05 -0.69
CA SER A 69 18.34 0.84 -1.87
C SER A 69 19.15 2.13 -1.96
N LEU A 70 19.33 2.63 -3.18
CA LEU A 70 19.81 4.00 -3.44
C LEU A 70 18.65 5.01 -3.59
N GLY A 71 17.46 4.66 -3.11
CA GLY A 71 16.27 5.50 -3.23
C GLY A 71 15.90 5.76 -4.70
N PRO A 72 15.72 7.02 -5.14
CA PRO A 72 15.35 7.36 -6.52
C PRO A 72 16.41 7.00 -7.57
N ASP A 73 17.67 6.86 -7.13
CA ASP A 73 18.83 6.55 -7.97
C ASP A 73 19.12 5.04 -8.04
N ASP A 74 18.27 4.22 -7.41
CA ASP A 74 18.40 2.76 -7.49
C ASP A 74 18.17 2.27 -8.93
N PRO A 75 19.04 1.39 -9.48
CA PRO A 75 18.89 0.92 -10.86
C PRO A 75 17.52 0.31 -11.16
N GLU A 76 16.91 -0.41 -10.20
CA GLU A 76 15.59 -0.98 -10.38
C GLU A 76 14.49 0.10 -10.37
N ALA A 77 14.61 1.10 -9.50
CA ALA A 77 13.67 2.22 -9.47
C ALA A 77 13.77 3.07 -10.75
N ILE A 78 14.97 3.26 -11.28
CA ILE A 78 15.21 3.93 -12.57
C ILE A 78 14.57 3.14 -13.72
N ALA A 79 14.75 1.82 -13.75
CA ALA A 79 14.16 0.97 -14.78
C ALA A 79 12.61 1.02 -14.72
N TYR A 80 12.05 0.90 -13.51
CA TYR A 80 10.60 1.00 -13.28
C TYR A 80 10.05 2.34 -13.75
N ARG A 81 10.69 3.44 -13.37
CA ARG A 81 10.33 4.79 -13.84
C ARG A 81 10.38 4.91 -15.35
N SER A 82 11.44 4.40 -15.97
CA SER A 82 11.63 4.51 -17.43
C SER A 82 10.55 3.75 -18.20
N GLU A 83 10.16 2.57 -17.73
CA GLU A 83 9.05 1.80 -18.30
C GLU A 83 7.72 2.54 -18.12
N PHE A 84 7.49 3.07 -16.91
CA PHE A 84 6.28 3.80 -16.58
C PHE A 84 6.10 5.09 -17.42
N GLU A 85 7.20 5.83 -17.64
CA GLU A 85 7.24 7.04 -18.47
C GLU A 85 7.01 6.74 -19.96
N GLN A 86 7.49 5.59 -20.47
CA GLN A 86 7.24 5.19 -21.86
C GLN A 86 5.76 4.85 -22.11
N LEU A 87 5.08 4.29 -21.11
CA LEU A 87 3.65 3.98 -21.17
C LEU A 87 2.78 5.21 -20.97
N SER A 88 3.30 6.22 -20.26
CA SER A 88 2.59 7.45 -19.94
C SER A 88 2.87 8.53 -20.98
N ASP A 89 1.95 8.70 -21.93
CA ASP A 89 2.01 9.69 -23.02
C ASP A 89 1.85 11.16 -22.54
N ARG A 90 2.32 11.49 -21.33
CA ARG A 90 1.97 12.72 -20.57
C ARG A 90 3.23 13.46 -20.09
N PRO A 91 3.31 14.79 -20.25
CA PRO A 91 4.49 15.58 -19.92
C PRO A 91 4.76 15.58 -18.41
N ALA A 92 6.06 15.54 -18.07
CA ALA A 92 6.58 15.41 -16.71
C ALA A 92 6.08 16.51 -15.74
N VAL A 93 5.90 16.08 -14.50
CA VAL A 93 5.41 16.81 -13.33
C VAL A 93 6.23 18.08 -13.06
N ILE A 94 5.59 19.10 -12.48
CA ILE A 94 6.15 20.44 -12.17
C ILE A 94 7.37 20.37 -11.20
N ASP A 95 7.52 19.26 -10.46
CA ASP A 95 8.63 18.96 -9.55
C ASP A 95 9.17 17.54 -9.82
N GLU A 96 10.20 17.47 -10.67
CA GLU A 96 10.79 16.22 -11.14
C GLU A 96 11.42 15.38 -10.01
N ASP A 97 12.02 16.03 -8.99
CA ASP A 97 12.71 15.34 -7.90
C ASP A 97 11.72 14.78 -6.87
N ALA A 98 10.67 15.54 -6.53
CA ALA A 98 9.59 15.03 -5.69
C ALA A 98 8.89 13.85 -6.37
N TYR A 99 8.62 13.95 -7.67
CA TYR A 99 8.04 12.88 -8.47
C TYR A 99 8.92 11.61 -8.46
N LYS A 100 10.21 11.72 -8.79
CA LYS A 100 11.16 10.58 -8.76
C LYS A 100 11.18 9.90 -7.40
N THR A 101 11.13 10.71 -6.32
CA THR A 101 11.11 10.20 -4.96
C THR A 101 9.84 9.44 -4.66
N LYS A 102 8.67 10.01 -4.93
CA LYS A 102 7.37 9.37 -4.69
C LYS A 102 7.22 8.07 -5.48
N LEU A 103 7.59 8.08 -6.75
CA LEU A 103 7.51 6.89 -7.60
C LEU A 103 8.45 5.78 -7.12
N ALA A 104 9.70 6.11 -6.75
CA ALA A 104 10.62 5.13 -6.18
C ALA A 104 10.08 4.53 -4.86
N GLN A 105 9.45 5.37 -4.02
CA GLN A 105 8.81 4.91 -2.78
C GLN A 105 7.66 3.95 -3.06
N LEU A 106 6.76 4.26 -4.00
CA LEU A 106 5.67 3.36 -4.41
C LEU A 106 6.19 2.06 -5.02
N PHE A 107 7.27 2.12 -5.82
CA PHE A 107 7.94 0.93 -6.37
C PHE A 107 8.42 -0.01 -5.26
N PHE A 108 9.19 0.49 -4.29
CA PHE A 108 9.67 -0.34 -3.19
C PHE A 108 8.54 -0.79 -2.25
N PHE A 109 7.49 0.03 -2.10
CA PHE A 109 6.28 -0.35 -1.37
C PHE A 109 5.58 -1.55 -2.06
N ARG A 110 5.51 -1.56 -3.40
CA ARG A 110 5.06 -2.69 -4.21
C ARG A 110 5.96 -3.93 -4.05
N LYS A 111 7.28 -3.75 -3.96
CA LYS A 111 8.20 -4.87 -3.65
C LYS A 111 7.92 -5.44 -2.25
N LYS A 112 7.71 -4.60 -1.23
CA LYS A 112 7.32 -5.06 0.12
C LYS A 112 5.99 -5.81 0.08
N LEU A 113 5.00 -5.36 -0.70
CA LEU A 113 3.72 -6.06 -0.87
C LEU A 113 3.92 -7.49 -1.39
N SER A 114 4.84 -7.70 -2.33
CA SER A 114 5.14 -9.05 -2.85
C SER A 114 5.56 -10.04 -1.74
N THR A 115 6.18 -9.56 -0.66
CA THR A 115 6.58 -10.39 0.48
C THR A 115 5.40 -10.94 1.28
N CYS A 116 4.23 -10.27 1.22
CA CYS A 116 3.01 -10.78 1.85
C CYS A 116 2.47 -12.04 1.14
N TYR A 117 2.84 -12.25 -0.13
CA TYR A 117 2.31 -13.32 -0.98
C TYR A 117 3.34 -14.40 -1.33
N ASN A 118 4.60 -14.24 -0.91
CA ASN A 118 5.67 -15.20 -1.15
C ASN A 118 6.29 -15.73 0.16
N GLY A 119 7.37 -16.51 0.05
CA GLY A 119 8.04 -17.10 1.22
C GLY A 119 8.86 -16.13 2.08
N LEU A 120 9.08 -14.89 1.63
CA LEU A 120 9.87 -13.88 2.35
C LEU A 120 9.01 -13.11 3.34
N THR A 121 9.61 -12.59 4.41
CA THR A 121 8.88 -11.82 5.43
C THR A 121 9.53 -10.46 5.63
N SER A 122 8.74 -9.40 5.47
CA SER A 122 9.17 -8.03 5.74
C SER A 122 9.40 -7.79 7.23
N THR A 123 10.34 -6.92 7.57
CA THR A 123 10.54 -6.43 8.95
C THR A 123 9.64 -5.25 9.29
N ASP A 124 8.93 -4.70 8.32
CA ASP A 124 7.98 -3.60 8.50
C ASP A 124 6.68 -4.12 9.16
N PRO A 125 6.23 -3.54 10.29
CA PRO A 125 5.07 -4.03 11.02
C PRO A 125 3.79 -4.01 10.19
N VAL A 126 3.61 -3.03 9.30
CA VAL A 126 2.40 -2.97 8.44
C VAL A 126 2.35 -4.18 7.53
N PHE A 127 3.47 -4.51 6.89
CA PHE A 127 3.56 -5.66 5.97
C PHE A 127 3.56 -7.00 6.69
N LEU A 128 4.06 -7.05 7.94
CA LEU A 128 4.01 -8.25 8.76
C LEU A 128 2.57 -8.62 9.13
N ALA A 129 1.80 -7.65 9.63
CA ALA A 129 0.39 -7.84 9.95
C ALA A 129 -0.45 -8.08 8.68
N LEU A 130 -0.11 -7.39 7.59
CA LEU A 130 -0.78 -7.59 6.30
C LEU A 130 -0.55 -9.01 5.75
N LYS A 131 0.66 -9.55 5.86
CA LYS A 131 0.96 -10.93 5.43
C LYS A 131 0.04 -11.95 6.11
N ASP A 132 -0.06 -11.88 7.43
CA ASP A 132 -0.95 -12.73 8.22
C ASP A 132 -2.43 -12.55 7.80
N THR A 133 -2.84 -11.29 7.56
CA THR A 133 -4.19 -10.95 7.11
C THR A 133 -4.52 -11.53 5.74
N VAL A 134 -3.67 -11.34 4.73
CA VAL A 134 -3.96 -11.79 3.36
C VAL A 134 -3.94 -13.31 3.25
N GLN A 135 -3.13 -13.99 4.08
CA GLN A 135 -3.13 -15.45 4.18
C GLN A 135 -4.38 -16.00 4.88
N THR A 136 -4.85 -15.32 5.93
CA THR A 136 -6.03 -15.77 6.68
C THR A 136 -7.31 -15.59 5.87
N TYR A 137 -7.49 -14.43 5.22
CA TYR A 137 -8.71 -14.08 4.50
C TYR A 137 -8.62 -14.30 2.98
N GLN A 138 -7.49 -14.85 2.49
CA GLN A 138 -7.26 -15.14 1.07
C GLN A 138 -7.52 -13.94 0.17
N ILE A 139 -7.11 -12.74 0.61
CA ILE A 139 -7.31 -11.50 -0.15
C ILE A 139 -6.37 -11.52 -1.36
N PRO A 140 -6.87 -11.32 -2.59
CA PRO A 140 -6.01 -11.27 -3.78
C PRO A 140 -4.99 -10.13 -3.74
N GLN A 141 -3.76 -10.42 -4.19
CA GLN A 141 -2.69 -9.42 -4.33
C GLN A 141 -3.08 -8.29 -5.26
N GLU A 142 -3.88 -8.59 -6.30
CA GLU A 142 -4.31 -7.65 -7.32
C GLU A 142 -4.98 -6.41 -6.72
N TYR A 143 -5.82 -6.55 -5.69
CA TYR A 143 -6.51 -5.42 -5.07
C TYR A 143 -5.53 -4.40 -4.48
N PHE A 144 -4.49 -4.88 -3.81
CA PHE A 144 -3.45 -4.00 -3.24
C PHE A 144 -2.55 -3.42 -4.32
N GLY A 145 -2.27 -4.20 -5.38
CA GLY A 145 -1.51 -3.75 -6.54
C GLY A 145 -2.23 -2.64 -7.31
N ASP A 146 -3.54 -2.77 -7.49
CA ASP A 146 -4.42 -1.78 -8.12
C ASP A 146 -4.49 -0.49 -7.30
N LEU A 147 -4.55 -0.59 -5.96
CA LEU A 147 -4.49 0.57 -5.08
C LEU A 147 -3.19 1.36 -5.28
N ILE A 148 -2.03 0.68 -5.27
CA ILE A 148 -0.74 1.33 -5.52
C ILE A 148 -0.73 1.97 -6.91
N SER A 149 -1.31 1.34 -7.92
CA SER A 149 -1.42 1.93 -9.26
C SER A 149 -2.33 3.16 -9.30
N GLY A 150 -3.39 3.21 -8.50
CA GLY A 150 -4.17 4.44 -8.31
C GLY A 150 -3.33 5.57 -7.71
N MET A 151 -2.47 5.27 -6.73
CA MET A 151 -1.54 6.25 -6.15
C MET A 151 -0.49 6.72 -7.16
N GLU A 152 -0.04 5.84 -8.06
CA GLU A 152 0.86 6.18 -9.17
C GLU A 152 0.16 7.11 -10.17
N ASP A 153 -1.12 6.86 -10.50
CA ASP A 153 -1.92 7.70 -11.40
C ASP A 153 -2.03 9.15 -10.85
N ASP A 154 -2.18 9.32 -9.54
CA ASP A 154 -2.28 10.62 -8.87
C ASP A 154 -1.01 11.47 -8.97
N LEU A 155 0.16 10.85 -9.21
CA LEU A 155 1.40 11.60 -9.41
C LEU A 155 1.41 12.42 -10.71
N PHE A 156 0.57 12.07 -11.69
CA PHE A 156 0.56 12.70 -13.02
C PHE A 156 -0.78 13.37 -13.36
N ASN A 157 -1.89 12.86 -12.82
CA ASN A 157 -3.21 13.14 -13.34
C ASN A 157 -3.95 14.18 -12.51
N ASN A 158 -3.87 15.44 -12.93
CA ASN A 158 -4.73 16.48 -12.37
C ASN A 158 -6.14 16.49 -13.00
N ARG A 159 -6.34 15.83 -14.16
CA ARG A 159 -7.64 15.71 -14.86
C ARG A 159 -7.71 14.46 -15.73
N TYR A 160 -8.85 13.78 -15.69
CA TYR A 160 -9.20 12.65 -16.56
C TYR A 160 -9.92 13.14 -17.83
N ARG A 161 -9.56 12.59 -18.99
CA ARG A 161 -10.11 13.05 -20.29
C ARG A 161 -11.44 12.40 -20.62
N THR A 162 -11.65 11.17 -20.17
CA THR A 162 -12.85 10.38 -20.42
C THR A 162 -13.44 9.88 -19.12
N PHE A 163 -14.72 9.49 -19.15
CA PHE A 163 -15.35 8.84 -18.02
C PHE A 163 -14.70 7.49 -17.71
N ASP A 164 -14.23 6.75 -18.72
CA ASP A 164 -13.57 5.45 -18.52
C ASP A 164 -12.26 5.60 -17.74
N GLU A 165 -11.47 6.64 -18.01
CA GLU A 165 -10.27 6.97 -17.23
C GLU A 165 -10.63 7.30 -15.78
N LEU A 166 -11.66 8.13 -15.56
CA LEU A 166 -12.14 8.47 -14.21
C LEU A 166 -12.69 7.24 -13.46
N TYR A 167 -13.43 6.39 -14.17
CA TYR A 167 -13.99 5.16 -13.61
C TYR A 167 -12.88 4.21 -13.16
N LEU A 168 -11.86 3.99 -14.00
CA LEU A 168 -10.73 3.15 -13.67
C LEU A 168 -9.97 3.70 -12.44
N TYR A 169 -9.77 5.01 -12.38
CA TYR A 169 -9.19 5.66 -11.21
C TYR A 169 -10.02 5.41 -9.95
N CYS A 170 -11.32 5.70 -9.97
CA CYS A 170 -12.22 5.47 -8.82
C CYS A 170 -12.28 3.98 -8.41
N TYR A 171 -12.15 3.07 -9.38
CA TYR A 171 -12.02 1.65 -9.08
C TYR A 171 -10.76 1.38 -8.25
N ARG A 172 -9.60 1.84 -8.72
CA ARG A 172 -8.28 1.64 -8.10
C ARG A 172 -8.17 2.27 -6.72
N VAL A 173 -8.68 3.48 -6.50
CA VAL A 173 -8.49 4.17 -5.20
C VAL A 173 -9.58 3.92 -4.17
N ALA A 174 -10.79 3.54 -4.59
CA ALA A 174 -11.93 3.38 -3.68
C ALA A 174 -12.58 2.00 -3.74
N SER A 175 -12.83 1.47 -4.94
CA SER A 175 -13.58 0.21 -5.06
C SER A 175 -12.79 -0.99 -4.55
N VAL A 176 -11.48 -1.05 -4.81
CA VAL A 176 -10.62 -2.14 -4.31
C VAL A 176 -10.56 -2.19 -2.78
N VAL A 177 -10.64 -1.05 -2.09
CA VAL A 177 -10.72 -1.01 -0.62
C VAL A 177 -12.01 -1.69 -0.16
N GLY A 178 -13.12 -1.45 -0.85
CA GLY A 178 -14.38 -2.16 -0.62
C GLY A 178 -14.25 -3.66 -0.86
N LEU A 179 -13.58 -4.08 -1.93
CA LEU A 179 -13.33 -5.50 -2.23
C LEU A 179 -12.47 -6.19 -1.16
N MET A 180 -11.45 -5.50 -0.63
CA MET A 180 -10.67 -5.99 0.51
C MET A 180 -11.54 -6.14 1.75
N CYS A 181 -12.41 -5.17 2.04
CA CYS A 181 -13.33 -5.23 3.18
C CYS A 181 -14.31 -6.41 3.05
N LEU A 182 -14.83 -6.66 1.85
CA LEU A 182 -15.71 -7.81 1.59
C LEU A 182 -15.01 -9.14 1.91
N ALA A 183 -13.74 -9.29 1.51
CA ALA A 183 -12.97 -10.49 1.85
C ALA A 183 -12.78 -10.69 3.36
N LEU A 184 -12.71 -9.59 4.14
CA LEU A 184 -12.62 -9.65 5.60
C LEU A 184 -13.95 -10.00 6.29
N TYR A 185 -15.08 -9.62 5.69
CA TYR A 185 -16.39 -9.78 6.32
C TYR A 185 -17.07 -11.11 5.98
N GLY A 186 -16.75 -11.70 4.83
CA GLY A 186 -17.37 -12.94 4.33
C GLY A 186 -18.62 -12.68 3.50
#